data_AF-A0A255TW74-F1
#
_entry.id   AF-A0A255TW74-F1
#
_cell.length_a   1.000
_cell.length_b   1.000
_cell.length_c   1.000
_cell.angle_alpha   90.00
_cell.angle_beta   90.00
_cell.angle_gamma   90.00
#
_symmetry.space_group_name_H-M   'P 1'
#
loop_
_entity.id
_entity.type
_entity.pdbx_description
1 polymer ?
#
loop_
_entity_poly.entity_id
_entity_poly.type
_entity_poly.pdbx_seq_one_letter_code
_entity_poly.pdbx_strand_id
1 'polypeptide(L)'
;MKIKMKDHENLSEYMWLKHTTSGMRVDIFVDDGMSYQRHEHELLLLVRNGYARDIDEFIPFSISKEPCMLDKDIELEITDDDVKSVLAFIQTNIDALQKIANQDITQEAFVAAIRRTEPREATYECHPI
;
A
#
# COMPACT_ATOMS: atom_id res chain seq x y z
N MET A 1 -11.99 16.99 3.11
CA MET A 1 -12.83 15.86 3.53
C MET A 1 -12.02 15.09 4.57
N LYS A 2 -12.44 15.05 5.85
CA LYS A 2 -11.74 14.26 6.88
C LYS A 2 -12.22 12.82 6.76
N ILE A 3 -11.41 11.97 6.15
CA ILE A 3 -11.68 10.53 6.07
C ILE A 3 -11.44 9.97 7.48
N LYS A 4 -12.49 9.92 8.30
CA LYS A 4 -12.43 9.24 9.60
C LYS A 4 -12.56 7.74 9.36
N MET A 5 -11.49 7.07 8.93
CA MET A 5 -11.42 5.60 8.98
C MET A 5 -11.14 5.18 10.42
N LYS A 6 -12.11 5.39 11.31
CA LYS A 6 -12.01 5.03 12.73
C LYS A 6 -12.55 3.65 13.06
N ASP A 7 -13.12 2.93 12.10
CA ASP A 7 -13.76 1.65 12.37
C ASP A 7 -13.15 0.55 11.51
N HIS A 8 -12.66 -0.49 12.20
CA HIS A 8 -12.18 -1.76 11.65
C HIS A 8 -13.12 -2.37 10.59
N GLU A 9 -14.40 -2.01 10.61
CA GLU A 9 -15.41 -2.50 9.67
C GLU A 9 -15.08 -2.14 8.21
N ASN A 10 -14.39 -1.02 7.97
CA ASN A 10 -14.00 -0.60 6.61
C ASN A 10 -12.75 -1.31 6.06
N LEU A 11 -11.90 -1.90 6.89
CA LEU A 11 -10.72 -2.64 6.41
C LEU A 11 -11.05 -4.02 5.85
N SER A 12 -12.26 -4.52 6.10
CA SER A 12 -12.73 -5.80 5.53
C SER A 12 -12.82 -5.77 4.00
N GLU A 13 -12.89 -4.58 3.41
CA GLU A 13 -12.91 -4.36 1.96
C GLU A 13 -11.53 -4.10 1.36
N TYR A 14 -10.47 -4.26 2.16
CA TYR A 14 -9.09 -4.04 1.74
C TYR A 14 -8.27 -5.32 1.90
N MET A 15 -7.45 -5.59 0.89
CA MET A 15 -6.42 -6.59 0.97
C MET A 15 -5.26 -6.08 1.82
N TRP A 16 -4.94 -6.81 2.90
CA TRP A 16 -3.76 -6.55 3.72
C TRP A 16 -2.49 -7.14 3.08
N LEU A 17 -1.59 -6.26 2.63
CA LEU A 17 -0.23 -6.64 2.28
C LEU A 17 0.69 -6.41 3.48
N LYS A 18 1.11 -7.53 4.08
CA LYS A 18 2.14 -7.52 5.12
C LYS A 18 3.46 -7.02 4.57
N HIS A 19 4.27 -6.45 5.46
CA HIS A 19 5.66 -6.05 5.18
C HIS A 19 6.47 -7.10 4.39
N THR A 20 6.30 -8.40 4.68
CA THR A 20 6.97 -9.51 3.95
C THR A 20 6.51 -9.71 2.51
N THR A 21 5.33 -9.22 2.15
CA THR A 21 4.75 -9.35 0.82
C THR A 21 5.00 -8.10 -0.02
N SER A 22 4.97 -6.93 0.61
CA SER A 22 5.16 -5.63 -0.06
C SER A 22 6.63 -5.20 -0.16
N GLY A 23 7.53 -5.84 0.60
CA GLY A 23 8.94 -5.42 0.71
C GLY A 23 9.14 -4.16 1.55
N MET A 24 8.06 -3.56 2.08
CA MET A 24 8.10 -2.36 2.91
C MET A 24 8.22 -2.73 4.39
N ARG A 25 8.66 -1.80 5.24
CA ARG A 25 8.71 -2.01 6.70
C ARG A 25 7.35 -1.89 7.39
N VAL A 26 6.40 -1.27 6.70
CA VAL A 26 5.03 -1.01 7.17
C VAL A 26 4.05 -1.94 6.48
N ASP A 27 2.97 -2.24 7.18
CA ASP A 27 1.81 -2.91 6.58
C ASP A 27 1.00 -1.93 5.75
N ILE A 28 0.55 -2.37 4.58
CA ILE A 28 -0.33 -1.57 3.72
C ILE A 28 -1.62 -2.30 3.41
N PHE A 29 -2.65 -1.54 3.12
CA PHE A 29 -3.99 -2.01 2.79
C PHE A 29 -4.38 -1.38 1.46
N VAL A 30 -4.74 -2.24 0.51
CA VAL A 30 -5.11 -1.83 -0.84
C VAL A 30 -6.55 -2.22 -1.09
N ASP A 31 -7.31 -1.34 -1.75
CA ASP A 31 -8.66 -1.67 -2.19
C ASP A 31 -8.57 -2.79 -3.24
N ASP A 32 -9.23 -3.92 -2.98
CA ASP A 32 -9.33 -5.07 -3.88
C ASP A 32 -10.79 -5.40 -4.25
N GLY A 33 -11.67 -4.46 -3.96
CA GLY A 33 -13.10 -4.70 -3.95
C GLY A 33 -13.94 -3.53 -4.38
N MET A 34 -13.42 -2.47 -5.00
CA MET A 34 -14.17 -1.26 -5.40
C MET A 34 -14.80 -0.51 -4.21
N SER A 35 -14.17 -0.56 -3.03
CA SER A 35 -14.61 0.18 -1.83
C SER A 35 -14.76 1.68 -2.13
N TYR A 36 -13.79 2.25 -2.85
CA TYR A 36 -13.78 3.67 -3.22
C TYR A 36 -15.02 4.10 -4.02
N GLN A 37 -15.56 3.23 -4.87
CA GLN A 37 -16.78 3.53 -5.63
C GLN A 37 -18.04 3.36 -4.78
N ARG A 38 -18.11 2.33 -3.93
CA ARG A 38 -19.26 2.08 -3.06
C ARG A 38 -19.47 3.20 -2.03
N HIS A 39 -18.38 3.78 -1.54
CA HIS A 39 -18.40 4.78 -0.47
C HIS A 39 -18.06 6.19 -0.95
N GLU A 40 -18.03 6.40 -2.26
CA GLU A 40 -17.84 7.72 -2.90
C GLU A 40 -16.59 8.47 -2.39
N HIS A 41 -15.47 7.77 -2.26
CA HIS A 41 -14.17 8.37 -1.91
C HIS A 41 -13.12 8.15 -3.00
N GLU A 42 -12.02 8.90 -2.93
CA GLU A 42 -10.88 8.73 -3.84
C GLU A 42 -10.26 7.34 -3.67
N LEU A 43 -9.58 6.79 -4.69
CA LEU A 43 -8.87 5.52 -4.53
C LEU A 43 -7.64 5.71 -3.63
N LEU A 44 -7.61 4.98 -2.50
CA LEU A 44 -6.61 5.13 -1.46
C LEU A 44 -5.73 3.90 -1.29
N LEU A 45 -4.50 4.14 -0.86
CA LEU A 45 -3.67 3.15 -0.18
C LEU A 45 -3.58 3.56 1.29
N LEU A 46 -3.90 2.65 2.20
CA LEU A 46 -3.78 2.91 3.63
C LEU A 46 -2.50 2.27 4.15
N VAL A 47 -1.81 2.98 5.03
CA VAL A 47 -0.59 2.51 5.68
C VAL A 47 -0.83 2.47 7.18
N ARG A 48 -0.44 1.38 7.86
CA ARG A 48 -0.47 1.36 9.33
C ARG A 48 0.50 2.41 9.88
N ASN A 49 0.01 3.30 10.75
CA ASN A 49 0.82 4.32 11.42
C ASN A 49 1.64 3.71 12.56
N GLY A 50 2.62 2.88 12.22
CA GLY A 50 3.54 2.27 13.17
C GLY A 50 3.85 0.82 12.84
N TYR A 51 4.78 0.24 13.59
CA TYR A 51 5.34 -1.08 13.30
C TYR A 51 4.68 -2.21 14.08
N ALA A 52 3.97 -1.87 15.15
CA ALA A 52 3.29 -2.83 16.00
C ALA A 52 1.89 -3.15 15.43
N ARG A 53 1.48 -4.42 15.50
CA ARG A 53 0.25 -4.91 14.86
C ARG A 53 -1.04 -4.50 15.59
N ASP A 54 -0.91 -4.00 16.81
CA ASP A 54 -1.96 -3.48 17.68
C ASP A 54 -2.25 -1.99 17.45
N ILE A 55 -1.49 -1.32 16.58
CA ILE A 55 -1.75 0.07 16.22
C ILE A 55 -2.85 0.14 15.16
N ASP A 56 -4.04 0.62 15.54
CA ASP A 56 -5.21 0.74 14.66
C ASP A 56 -5.39 2.14 14.05
N GLU A 57 -4.29 2.87 13.89
CA GLU A 57 -4.26 4.14 13.18
C GLU A 57 -3.68 3.94 11.77
N PHE A 58 -4.32 4.54 10.77
CA PHE A 58 -3.96 4.38 9.36
C PHE A 58 -3.77 5.73 8.69
N ILE A 59 -2.68 5.85 7.92
CA ILE A 59 -2.34 7.02 7.12
C ILE A 59 -2.89 6.81 5.71
N PRO A 60 -3.80 7.67 5.22
CA PRO A 60 -4.31 7.59 3.85
C PRO A 60 -3.37 8.25 2.85
N PHE A 61 -3.04 7.52 1.79
CA PHE A 61 -2.30 8.01 0.62
C PHE A 61 -3.18 7.95 -0.63
N SER A 62 -3.07 8.95 -1.49
CA SER A 62 -3.72 8.93 -2.81
C SER A 62 -3.02 7.96 -3.76
N ILE A 63 -3.80 7.17 -4.50
CA ILE A 63 -3.29 6.39 -5.63
C ILE A 63 -3.45 7.25 -6.89
N SER A 64 -2.39 7.97 -7.26
CA SER A 64 -2.35 8.83 -8.45
C SER A 64 -0.94 8.92 -9.04
N LYS A 65 -0.78 9.63 -10.17
CA LYS A 65 0.54 9.89 -10.77
C LYS A 65 1.44 10.77 -9.88
N GLU A 66 0.83 11.57 -9.02
CA GLU A 66 1.49 12.42 -8.03
C GLU A 66 0.95 12.03 -6.64
N PRO A 67 1.33 10.85 -6.12
CA PRO A 67 0.76 10.37 -4.86
C PRO A 67 1.20 11.27 -3.70
N CYS A 68 0.32 11.40 -2.73
CA CYS A 68 0.56 12.20 -1.55
C CYS A 68 -0.18 11.66 -0.32
N MET A 69 0.35 11.96 0.85
CA MET A 69 -0.34 11.74 2.12
C MET A 69 -1.48 12.75 2.24
N LEU A 70 -2.69 12.27 2.52
CA LEU A 70 -3.91 13.09 2.51
C LEU A 70 -4.19 13.77 3.85
N ASP A 71 -3.83 13.15 4.96
CA ASP A 71 -3.93 13.75 6.29
C ASP A 71 -2.58 14.33 6.70
N LYS A 72 -2.50 15.67 6.84
CA LYS A 72 -1.29 16.37 7.26
C LYS A 72 -1.24 16.65 8.76
N ASP A 73 -2.36 16.44 9.45
CA ASP A 73 -2.49 16.71 10.89
C ASP A 73 -2.20 15.44 11.72
N ILE A 74 -2.03 14.28 11.08
CA ILE A 74 -1.70 13.01 11.72
C ILE A 74 -0.27 13.04 12.29
N GLU A 75 -0.12 12.60 13.54
CA GLU A 75 1.20 12.42 14.16
C GLU A 75 1.80 11.10 13.66
N LEU A 76 2.94 11.17 12.97
CA LEU A 76 3.53 9.99 12.34
C LEU A 76 4.32 9.16 13.37
N GLU A 77 3.97 7.88 13.47
CA GLU A 77 4.73 6.86 14.19
C GLU A 77 5.62 6.01 13.24
N ILE A 78 5.72 6.42 11.98
CA ILE A 78 6.62 5.87 10.96
C ILE A 78 7.63 6.92 10.53
N THR A 79 8.76 6.49 9.95
CA THR A 79 9.81 7.42 9.52
C THR A 79 9.51 8.10 8.18
N ASP A 80 10.13 9.25 7.93
CA ASP A 80 10.07 9.93 6.62
C ASP A 80 10.52 9.01 5.46
N ASP A 81 11.45 8.09 5.71
CA ASP A 81 11.91 7.14 4.70
C ASP A 81 10.86 6.06 4.40
N ASP A 82 10.02 5.70 5.38
CA ASP A 82 8.84 4.85 5.13
C ASP A 82 7.82 5.58 4.27
N VAL A 83 7.54 6.85 4.56
CA VAL A 83 6.66 7.68 3.73
C VAL A 83 7.17 7.76 2.30
N LYS A 84 8.46 8.03 2.09
CA LYS A 84 9.07 8.02 0.74
C LYS A 84 8.94 6.66 0.06
N SER A 85 9.14 5.57 0.80
CA SER A 85 9.02 4.20 0.28
C SER A 85 7.59 3.89 -0.17
N VAL A 86 6.58 4.33 0.60
CA VAL A 86 5.17 4.20 0.24
C VAL A 86 4.85 4.98 -1.04
N LEU A 87 5.31 6.23 -1.14
CA LEU A 87 5.11 7.05 -2.34
C LEU A 87 5.75 6.40 -3.58
N ALA A 88 6.98 5.90 -3.45
CA ALA A 88 7.67 5.18 -4.51
C ALA A 88 6.96 3.88 -4.89
N PHE A 89 6.43 3.14 -3.90
CA PHE A 89 5.62 1.94 -4.11
C PHE A 89 4.37 2.25 -4.94
N ILE A 90 3.63 3.32 -4.60
CA ILE A 90 2.44 3.76 -5.34
C ILE A 90 2.81 4.13 -6.78
N GLN A 91 3.86 4.95 -6.97
CA GLN A 91 4.30 5.36 -8.30
C GLN A 91 4.69 4.16 -9.18
N THR A 92 5.41 3.21 -8.61
CA THR A 92 5.91 2.02 -9.32
C THR A 92 4.77 1.07 -9.71
N ASN A 93 3.72 0.99 -8.88
CA ASN A 93 2.68 -0.03 -9.00
C ASN A 93 1.29 0.55 -9.31
N ILE A 94 1.19 1.81 -9.75
CA ILE A 94 -0.09 2.51 -9.96
C ILE A 94 -1.07 1.72 -10.83
N ASP A 95 -0.60 1.13 -11.93
CA ASP A 95 -1.44 0.35 -12.84
C ASP A 95 -1.97 -0.93 -12.18
N ALA A 96 -1.14 -1.59 -11.37
CA ALA A 96 -1.53 -2.80 -10.65
C ALA A 96 -2.52 -2.48 -9.52
N LEU A 97 -2.31 -1.38 -8.81
CA LEU A 97 -3.19 -0.87 -7.76
C LEU A 97 -4.57 -0.50 -8.31
N GLN A 98 -4.63 0.14 -9.47
CA GLN A 98 -5.91 0.45 -10.14
C GLN A 98 -6.64 -0.82 -10.60
N LYS A 99 -5.91 -1.77 -11.19
CA LYS A 99 -6.49 -3.03 -11.66
C LYS A 99 -7.05 -3.88 -10.54
N ILE A 100 -6.34 -3.99 -9.40
CA ILE A 100 -6.85 -4.77 -8.26
C ILE A 100 -8.08 -4.09 -7.65
N ALA A 101 -8.07 -2.76 -7.52
CA ALA A 101 -9.21 -2.00 -7.00
C ALA A 101 -10.47 -2.11 -7.88
N ASN A 102 -10.29 -2.25 -9.19
CA ASN A 102 -11.38 -2.44 -10.15
C ASN A 102 -11.72 -3.92 -10.41
N GLN A 103 -11.10 -4.85 -9.68
CA GLN A 103 -11.25 -6.30 -9.85
C GLN A 103 -10.89 -6.82 -11.26
N ASP A 104 -10.03 -6.10 -11.98
CA ASP A 104 -9.51 -6.49 -13.30
C ASP A 104 -8.44 -7.59 -13.22
N ILE A 105 -7.83 -7.75 -12.04
CA ILE A 105 -6.84 -8.80 -11.73
C ILE A 105 -7.16 -9.44 -10.37
N THR A 106 -6.74 -10.70 -10.19
CA THR A 106 -6.87 -11.38 -8.89
C THR A 106 -5.81 -10.89 -7.90
N GLN A 107 -6.03 -11.16 -6.60
CA GLN A 107 -5.02 -10.89 -5.56
C GLN A 107 -3.69 -11.59 -5.87
N GLU A 108 -3.69 -12.83 -6.38
CA GLU A 108 -2.47 -13.55 -6.74
C GLU A 108 -1.73 -12.87 -7.90
N ALA A 109 -2.46 -12.42 -8.93
CA ALA A 109 -1.89 -11.70 -10.06
C ALA A 109 -1.30 -10.35 -9.63
N PHE A 110 -1.97 -9.66 -8.70
CA PHE A 110 -1.48 -8.43 -8.10
C PHE A 110 -0.19 -8.65 -7.31
N VAL A 111 -0.14 -9.65 -6.41
CA VAL A 111 1.07 -10.00 -5.64
C VAL A 111 2.23 -10.38 -6.58
N ALA A 112 1.95 -11.11 -7.65
CA ALA A 112 2.96 -11.45 -8.65
C ALA A 112 3.48 -10.22 -9.40
N ALA A 113 2.64 -9.21 -9.65
CA ALA A 113 3.03 -7.97 -10.32
C ALA A 113 3.97 -7.12 -9.45
N ILE A 114 3.63 -6.90 -8.17
CA ILE A 114 4.43 -6.06 -7.27
C ILE A 114 5.77 -6.70 -6.88
N ARG A 115 5.89 -8.03 -6.95
CA ARG A 115 7.18 -8.73 -6.72
C ARG A 115 8.13 -8.67 -7.91
N ARG A 116 7.61 -8.42 -9.13
CA ARG A 116 8.44 -8.30 -10.34
C ARG A 116 9.07 -6.92 -10.46
N THR A 117 8.51 -5.93 -9.77
CA THR A 117 8.98 -4.54 -9.76
C THR A 117 10.05 -4.29 -8.69
N GLU A 118 10.28 -5.22 -7.76
CA GLU A 118 11.45 -5.17 -6.88
C GLU A 118 12.74 -5.39 -7.70
N PRO A 119 13.82 -4.61 -7.44
CA PRO A 119 15.12 -4.92 -8.02
C PRO A 119 15.52 -6.30 -7.52
N ARG A 120 15.63 -7.26 -8.44
CA ARG A 120 16.30 -8.54 -8.15
C ARG A 120 17.69 -8.21 -7.62
N GLU A 121 17.98 -8.56 -6.37
CA GLU A 121 19.36 -8.63 -5.93
C GLU A 121 20.13 -9.46 -6.96
N ALA A 122 21.15 -8.87 -7.57
CA ALA A 122 22.02 -9.58 -8.49
C ALA A 122 22.62 -10.76 -7.73
N THR A 123 22.20 -11.98 -8.07
CA THR A 123 22.83 -13.19 -7.58
C THR A 123 24.28 -13.15 -8.06
N TYR A 124 25.20 -12.86 -7.15
CA TYR A 124 26.63 -13.05 -7.38
C TYR A 124 26.86 -14.56 -7.51
N GLU A 125 26.82 -15.07 -8.74
CA GLU A 125 27.38 -16.38 -9.05
C GLU A 125 28.90 -16.27 -8.90
N CYS A 126 29.41 -16.59 -7.71
CA CYS A 126 30.81 -16.91 -7.53
C CYS A 126 31.11 -18.19 -8.32
N HIS A 127 31.63 -18.04 -9.54
CA HIS A 127 32.30 -19.15 -10.20
C HIS A 127 33.64 -19.41 -9.50
N PRO A 128 33.89 -20.63 -8.98
CA PRO A 128 35.22 -20.99 -8.51
C PRO A 128 36.19 -21.04 -9.69
N ILE A 129 37.38 -20.47 -9.48
CA ILE A 129 38.54 -20.53 -10.38
C ILE A 129 39.14 -21.93 -10.33
#